data_AF-A0A402ABM3-F1
#
_entry.id   AF-A0A402ABM3-F1
#
_cell.length_a   1.000
_cell.length_b   1.000
_cell.length_c   1.000
_cell.angle_alpha   90.00
_cell.angle_beta   90.00
_cell.angle_gamma   90.00
#
_symmetry.space_group_name_H-M   'P 1'
#
loop_
_entity.id
_entity.type
_entity.pdbx_description
1 polymer ?
#
loop_
_entity_poly.entity_id
_entity_poly.type
_entity_poly.pdbx_seq_one_letter_code
_entity_poly.pdbx_strand_id
1 'polypeptide(L)'
;MNNIQNVISLILAPVVMISSCTLFMNGLLQRYDSLSARLRAMHAEHMTLLRTIREENSANQCDPREINNLCNLNKERLNELETEMPHLLKRHRLQWNAILAAEISIGTLVFSMFEIGFHVITHMPWVEPAALFTLLVGALVFLTCIMITAVEFATSPKAVTFEIKNGLELSR
;
A
#
# COMPACT_ATOMS: atom_id res chain seq x y z
N MET A 1 -44.30 -18.83 0.54
CA MET A 1 -43.54 -18.02 -0.44
C MET A 1 -42.47 -17.12 0.20
N ASN A 2 -42.27 -17.14 1.54
CA ASN A 2 -41.43 -16.16 2.24
C ASN A 2 -39.97 -16.60 2.51
N ASN A 3 -39.61 -17.87 2.29
CA ASN A 3 -38.27 -18.34 2.66
C ASN A 3 -37.18 -17.88 1.69
N ILE A 4 -37.47 -17.84 0.39
CA ILE A 4 -36.45 -17.47 -0.63
C ILE A 4 -36.10 -15.98 -0.54
N GLN A 5 -37.10 -15.11 -0.34
CA GLN A 5 -36.86 -13.65 -0.19
C GLN A 5 -36.05 -13.33 1.07
N ASN A 6 -36.30 -14.04 2.18
CA ASN A 6 -35.52 -13.89 3.41
C ASN A 6 -34.07 -14.37 3.23
N VAL A 7 -33.86 -15.50 2.56
CA VAL A 7 -32.50 -16.01 2.28
C VAL A 7 -31.72 -15.06 1.37
N ILE A 8 -32.34 -14.53 0.32
CA ILE A 8 -31.71 -13.53 -0.57
C ILE A 8 -31.32 -12.28 0.22
N SER A 9 -32.21 -11.78 1.08
CA SER A 9 -31.94 -10.59 1.91
C SER A 9 -30.81 -10.83 2.91
N LEU A 10 -30.74 -12.03 3.48
CA LEU A 10 -29.69 -12.44 4.41
C LEU A 10 -28.31 -12.52 3.75
N ILE A 11 -28.27 -12.96 2.48
CA ILE A 11 -27.03 -13.06 1.69
C ILE A 11 -26.63 -11.70 1.10
N LEU A 12 -27.59 -10.79 0.83
CA LEU A 12 -27.32 -9.50 0.20
C LEU A 12 -26.38 -8.62 1.03
N ALA A 13 -26.58 -8.56 2.35
CA ALA A 13 -25.77 -7.73 3.25
C ALA A 13 -24.26 -8.07 3.19
N PRO A 14 -23.84 -9.35 3.38
CA PRO A 14 -22.43 -9.71 3.24
C PRO A 14 -21.89 -9.54 1.80
N VAL A 15 -22.70 -9.72 0.75
CA VAL A 15 -22.26 -9.45 -0.64
C VAL A 15 -21.90 -7.98 -0.85
N VAL A 16 -22.74 -7.06 -0.38
CA VAL A 16 -22.49 -5.61 -0.48
C VAL A 16 -21.25 -5.21 0.33
N MET A 17 -21.07 -5.83 1.49
CA MET A 17 -19.89 -5.63 2.32
C MET A 17 -18.61 -6.08 1.61
N ILE A 18 -18.58 -7.30 1.06
CA ILE A 18 -17.43 -7.82 0.30
C ILE A 18 -17.14 -6.94 -0.91
N SER A 19 -18.17 -6.49 -1.62
CA SER A 19 -18.02 -5.59 -2.78
C SER A 19 -17.36 -4.26 -2.39
N SER A 20 -17.69 -3.72 -1.22
CA SER A 20 -17.05 -2.51 -0.70
C SER A 20 -15.59 -2.77 -0.30
N CYS A 21 -15.31 -3.94 0.27
CA CYS A 21 -13.94 -4.36 0.61
C CYS A 21 -13.06 -4.52 -0.64
N THR A 22 -13.57 -5.12 -1.71
CA THR A 22 -12.81 -5.28 -2.97
C THR A 22 -12.56 -3.96 -3.66
N LEU A 23 -13.52 -3.02 -3.63
CA LEU A 23 -13.31 -1.66 -4.13
C LEU A 23 -12.21 -0.93 -3.35
N PHE A 24 -12.24 -1.03 -2.02
CA PHE A 24 -11.20 -0.45 -1.16
C PHE A 24 -9.82 -1.06 -1.44
N MET A 25 -9.76 -2.39 -1.59
CA MET A 25 -8.54 -3.13 -1.91
C MET A 25 -7.95 -2.76 -3.28
N ASN A 26 -8.79 -2.56 -4.29
CA ASN A 26 -8.34 -2.05 -5.59
C ASN A 26 -7.70 -0.65 -5.47
N GLY A 27 -8.29 0.23 -4.65
CA GLY A 27 -7.71 1.55 -4.36
C GLY A 27 -6.34 1.44 -3.67
N LEU A 28 -6.16 0.47 -2.77
CA LEU A 28 -4.86 0.19 -2.14
C LEU A 28 -3.83 -0.34 -3.15
N LEU A 29 -4.20 -1.30 -4.00
CA LEU A 29 -3.33 -1.89 -5.01
C LEU A 29 -2.83 -0.83 -6.01
N GLN A 30 -3.72 0.02 -6.51
CA GLN A 30 -3.34 1.11 -7.43
C GLN A 30 -2.31 2.05 -6.79
N ARG A 31 -2.43 2.33 -5.49
CA ARG A 31 -1.47 3.17 -4.75
C ARG A 31 -0.15 2.44 -4.55
N TYR A 32 -0.20 1.17 -4.19
CA TYR A 32 0.97 0.32 -4.06
C TYR A 32 1.77 0.25 -5.37
N ASP A 33 1.09 0.05 -6.50
CA ASP A 33 1.74 0.04 -7.83
C ASP A 33 2.40 1.38 -8.16
N SER A 34 1.72 2.50 -7.85
CA SER A 34 2.31 3.83 -8.04
C SER A 34 3.56 4.06 -7.18
N LEU A 35 3.57 3.57 -5.94
CA LEU A 35 4.73 3.67 -5.04
C LEU A 35 5.86 2.75 -5.50
N SER A 36 5.53 1.53 -5.92
CA SER A 36 6.49 0.56 -6.44
C SER A 36 7.16 1.07 -7.73
N ALA A 37 6.40 1.69 -8.63
CA ALA A 37 6.93 2.33 -9.83
C ALA A 37 7.90 3.47 -9.48
N ARG A 38 7.55 4.33 -8.50
CA ARG A 38 8.46 5.39 -8.01
C ARG A 38 9.74 4.82 -7.39
N LEU A 39 9.65 3.78 -6.58
CA LEU A 39 10.80 3.10 -5.99
C LEU A 39 11.72 2.50 -7.06
N ARG A 40 11.14 1.87 -8.10
CA ARG A 40 11.91 1.32 -9.22
C ARG A 40 12.59 2.42 -10.04
N ALA A 41 11.92 3.55 -10.28
CA ALA A 41 12.51 4.69 -10.96
C ALA A 41 13.69 5.28 -10.17
N MET A 42 13.52 5.49 -8.86
CA MET A 42 14.57 5.99 -7.97
C MET A 42 15.76 5.01 -7.91
N HIS A 43 15.50 3.70 -7.88
CA HIS A 43 16.57 2.69 -7.92
C HIS A 43 17.33 2.72 -9.26
N ALA A 44 16.63 2.89 -10.38
CA ALA A 44 17.26 3.03 -11.70
C ALA A 44 18.10 4.32 -11.79
N GLU A 45 17.62 5.43 -11.23
CA GLU A 45 18.35 6.69 -11.13
C GLU A 45 19.62 6.55 -10.28
N HIS A 46 19.51 5.94 -9.09
CA HIS A 46 20.65 5.65 -8.22
C HIS A 46 21.72 4.82 -8.94
N MET A 47 21.32 3.75 -9.65
CA MET A 47 22.24 2.92 -10.42
C MET A 47 22.87 3.67 -11.61
N THR A 48 22.14 4.61 -12.21
CA THR A 48 22.64 5.43 -13.32
C THR A 48 23.68 6.43 -12.80
N LEU A 49 23.39 7.15 -11.71
CA LEU A 49 24.32 8.09 -11.08
C LEU A 49 25.61 7.40 -10.62
N LEU A 50 25.52 6.20 -10.03
CA LEU A 50 26.70 5.41 -9.67
C LEU A 50 27.55 5.04 -10.89
N ARG A 51 26.94 4.73 -12.03
CA ARG A 51 27.67 4.43 -13.28
C ARG A 51 28.33 5.69 -13.82
N THR A 52 27.62 6.82 -13.86
CA THR A 52 28.16 8.10 -14.33
C THR A 52 29.36 8.56 -13.49
N ILE A 53 29.27 8.48 -12.16
CA ILE A 53 30.40 8.79 -11.26
C ILE A 53 31.60 7.85 -11.53
N ARG A 54 31.34 6.57 -11.79
CA ARG A 54 32.40 5.60 -12.08
C ARG A 54 33.08 5.85 -13.43
N GLU A 55 32.30 6.19 -14.45
CA GLU A 55 32.78 6.52 -15.78
C GLU A 55 33.56 7.84 -15.79
N GLU A 56 33.09 8.88 -15.08
CA GLU A 56 33.80 10.14 -14.89
C GLU A 56 35.13 9.97 -14.15
N ASN A 57 35.19 9.13 -13.12
CA ASN A 57 36.44 8.81 -12.42
C ASN A 57 37.42 8.00 -13.29
N SER A 58 36.93 7.30 -14.33
CA SER A 58 37.75 6.49 -15.24
C SER A 58 38.22 7.29 -16.46
N ALA A 59 37.44 8.28 -16.89
CA ALA A 59 37.72 9.16 -18.02
C ALA A 59 38.53 10.41 -17.58
N ASN A 60 39.82 10.23 -17.39
CA ASN A 60 40.83 11.28 -17.09
C ASN A 60 41.02 12.34 -18.21
N GLN A 61 40.01 12.65 -19.04
CA GLN A 61 40.17 13.43 -20.28
C GLN A 61 39.46 14.80 -20.34
N CYS A 62 38.74 15.23 -19.30
CA CYS A 62 38.13 16.57 -19.25
C CYS A 62 38.76 17.47 -18.18
N ASP A 63 38.55 18.77 -18.32
CA ASP A 63 39.14 19.83 -17.52
C ASP A 63 38.88 19.59 -16.01
N PRO A 64 39.92 19.47 -15.15
CA PRO A 64 39.79 19.00 -13.76
C PRO A 64 38.90 19.87 -12.86
N ARG A 65 38.46 21.06 -13.31
CA ARG A 65 37.54 21.93 -12.58
C ARG A 65 36.06 21.63 -12.86
N GLU A 66 35.69 21.28 -14.10
CA GLU A 66 34.30 20.95 -14.43
C GLU A 66 33.90 19.57 -13.91
N ILE A 67 34.80 18.57 -14.02
CA ILE A 67 34.57 17.22 -13.48
C ILE A 67 34.33 17.26 -11.97
N ASN A 68 35.08 18.08 -11.24
CA ASN A 68 34.97 18.15 -9.78
C ASN A 68 33.63 18.75 -9.33
N ASN A 69 33.13 19.77 -10.04
CA ASN A 69 31.83 20.37 -9.74
C ASN A 69 30.67 19.42 -10.09
N LEU A 70 30.74 18.72 -11.23
CA LEU A 70 29.70 17.78 -11.66
C LEU A 70 29.65 16.53 -10.78
N CYS A 71 30.82 15.99 -10.41
CA CYS A 71 30.96 14.86 -9.50
C CYS A 71 30.46 15.20 -8.09
N ASN A 72 30.73 16.40 -7.58
CA ASN A 72 30.18 16.85 -6.30
C ASN A 72 28.65 17.00 -6.36
N LEU A 73 28.10 17.53 -7.45
CA LEU A 73 26.65 17.69 -7.62
C LEU A 73 25.92 16.33 -7.75
N ASN A 74 26.50 15.38 -8.49
CA ASN A 74 26.00 14.01 -8.60
C ASN A 74 26.08 13.27 -7.25
N LYS A 75 27.10 13.55 -6.44
CA LYS A 75 27.28 12.95 -5.10
C LYS A 75 26.31 13.54 -4.08
N GLU A 76 26.01 14.83 -4.15
CA GLU A 76 24.97 15.50 -3.35
C GLU A 76 23.59 14.88 -3.63
N ARG A 77 23.23 14.76 -4.93
CA ARG A 77 22.00 14.10 -5.39
C ARG A 77 21.90 12.64 -4.97
N LEU A 78 23.01 11.91 -5.02
CA LEU A 78 23.05 10.52 -4.58
C LEU A 78 22.79 10.40 -3.07
N ASN A 79 23.35 11.32 -2.27
CA ASN A 79 23.16 11.36 -0.82
C ASN A 79 21.72 11.77 -0.44
N GLU A 80 21.10 12.69 -1.19
CA GLU A 80 19.67 13.00 -1.07
C GLU A 80 18.81 11.75 -1.35
N LEU A 81 19.08 11.05 -2.46
CA LEU A 81 18.37 9.82 -2.82
C LEU A 81 18.53 8.74 -1.74
N GLU A 82 19.75 8.53 -1.25
CA GLU A 82 20.06 7.51 -0.23
C GLU A 82 19.39 7.82 1.11
N THR A 83 19.14 9.11 1.41
CA THR A 83 18.41 9.54 2.60
C THR A 83 16.89 9.32 2.46
N GLU A 84 16.31 9.52 1.28
CA GLU A 84 14.86 9.36 1.05
C GLU A 84 14.42 7.90 0.82
N MET A 85 15.27 7.09 0.19
CA MET A 85 14.98 5.69 -0.16
C MET A 85 14.55 4.80 1.03
N PRO A 86 15.15 4.85 2.24
CA PRO A 86 14.72 4.03 3.38
C PRO A 86 13.33 4.42 3.90
N HIS A 87 12.92 5.69 3.77
CA HIS A 87 11.58 6.14 4.14
C HIS A 87 10.51 5.57 3.21
N LEU A 88 10.77 5.56 1.90
CA LEU A 88 9.88 4.96 0.90
C LEU A 88 9.80 3.43 1.06
N LEU A 89 10.90 2.77 1.41
CA LEU A 89 10.92 1.33 1.66
C LEU A 89 10.08 0.93 2.89
N LYS A 90 10.17 1.72 3.98
CA LYS A 90 9.35 1.49 5.19
C LYS A 90 7.86 1.64 4.88
N ARG A 91 7.49 2.63 4.06
CA ARG A 91 6.12 2.86 3.62
C ARG A 91 5.60 1.72 2.72
N HIS A 92 6.43 1.22 1.81
CA HIS A 92 6.10 0.06 0.99
C HIS A 92 5.78 -1.19 1.83
N ARG A 93 6.56 -1.45 2.89
CA ARG A 93 6.30 -2.59 3.81
C ARG A 93 5.00 -2.42 4.60
N LEU A 94 4.68 -1.21 5.02
CA LEU A 94 3.44 -0.93 5.76
C LEU A 94 2.21 -1.10 4.85
N GLN A 95 2.30 -0.64 3.59
CA GLN A 95 1.26 -0.87 2.58
C GLN A 95 1.06 -2.34 2.24
N TRP A 96 2.15 -3.12 2.12
CA TRP A 96 2.05 -4.56 1.91
C TRP A 96 1.29 -5.26 3.05
N ASN A 97 1.59 -4.89 4.31
CA ASN A 97 0.88 -5.44 5.46
C ASN A 97 -0.61 -5.05 5.47
N ALA A 98 -0.95 -3.83 5.03
CA ALA A 98 -2.34 -3.39 4.91
C ALA A 98 -3.11 -4.19 3.83
N ILE A 99 -2.47 -4.45 2.68
CA ILE A 99 -3.04 -5.29 1.60
C ILE A 99 -3.27 -6.72 2.10
N LEU A 100 -2.30 -7.31 2.79
CA LEU A 100 -2.41 -8.66 3.34
C LEU A 100 -3.53 -8.75 4.39
N ALA A 101 -3.68 -7.74 5.25
CA ALA A 101 -4.80 -7.65 6.19
C ALA A 101 -6.16 -7.51 5.49
N ALA A 102 -6.24 -6.77 4.37
CA ALA A 102 -7.45 -6.65 3.56
C ALA A 102 -7.83 -7.99 2.91
N GLU A 103 -6.85 -8.72 2.35
CA GLU A 103 -7.02 -10.08 1.81
C GLU A 103 -7.57 -11.06 2.87
N ILE A 104 -6.97 -11.08 4.07
CA ILE A 104 -7.44 -11.93 5.18
C ILE A 104 -8.87 -11.58 5.57
N SER A 105 -9.21 -10.29 5.63
CA SER A 105 -10.55 -9.83 5.96
C SER A 105 -11.57 -10.28 4.92
N ILE A 106 -11.29 -10.08 3.63
CA ILE A 106 -12.16 -10.52 2.53
C ILE A 106 -12.35 -12.05 2.59
N GLY A 107 -11.27 -12.82 2.78
CA GLY A 107 -11.34 -14.27 2.92
C GLY A 107 -12.22 -14.70 4.10
N THR A 108 -12.11 -14.01 5.24
CA THR A 108 -12.93 -14.28 6.44
C THR A 108 -14.40 -13.96 6.21
N LEU A 109 -14.71 -12.86 5.51
CA LEU A 109 -16.09 -12.50 5.15
C LEU A 109 -16.70 -13.50 4.17
N VAL A 110 -15.94 -13.94 3.17
CA VAL A 110 -16.37 -15.00 2.25
C VAL A 110 -16.64 -16.30 3.00
N PHE A 111 -15.77 -16.67 3.95
CA PHE A 111 -15.96 -17.85 4.80
C PHE A 111 -17.27 -17.77 5.62
N SER A 112 -17.58 -16.60 6.19
CA SER A 112 -18.85 -16.41 6.91
C SER A 112 -20.08 -16.62 6.02
N MET A 113 -20.02 -16.29 4.73
CA MET A 113 -21.12 -16.55 3.79
C MET A 113 -21.33 -18.06 3.57
N PHE A 114 -20.25 -18.84 3.53
CA PHE A 114 -20.35 -20.29 3.45
C PHE A 114 -20.99 -20.88 4.71
N GLU A 115 -20.66 -20.37 5.90
CA GLU A 115 -21.27 -20.81 7.16
C GLU A 115 -22.78 -20.52 7.18
N ILE A 116 -23.21 -19.34 6.72
CA ILE A 116 -24.63 -19.00 6.58
C ILE A 116 -25.33 -19.96 5.62
N GLY A 117 -24.75 -20.20 4.44
CA GLY A 117 -25.30 -21.14 3.46
C GLY A 117 -25.38 -22.57 4.00
N PHE A 118 -24.38 -23.00 4.76
CA PHE A 118 -24.32 -24.30 5.40
C PHE A 118 -25.39 -24.47 6.49
N HIS A 119 -25.63 -23.43 7.30
CA HIS A 119 -26.71 -23.42 8.29
C HIS A 119 -28.09 -23.59 7.62
N VAL A 120 -28.33 -22.92 6.49
CA VAL A 120 -29.58 -23.05 5.73
C VAL A 120 -29.83 -24.49 5.27
N ILE A 121 -28.80 -25.27 4.97
CA ILE A 121 -28.95 -26.66 4.52
C ILE A 121 -29.09 -27.62 5.70
N THR A 122 -28.29 -27.44 6.74
CA THR A 122 -28.15 -28.42 7.83
C THR A 122 -29.05 -28.16 9.03
N HIS A 123 -29.59 -26.94 9.16
CA HIS A 123 -30.43 -26.48 10.27
C HIS A 123 -29.79 -26.68 11.64
N MET A 124 -28.45 -26.71 11.67
CA MET A 124 -27.66 -26.94 12.86
C MET A 124 -27.59 -25.66 13.71
N PRO A 125 -28.06 -25.68 14.98
CA PRO A 125 -28.29 -24.46 15.78
C PRO A 125 -27.00 -23.73 16.22
N TRP A 126 -25.89 -24.45 16.35
CA TRP A 126 -24.55 -23.91 16.60
C TRP A 126 -23.88 -23.20 15.42
N VAL A 127 -24.32 -23.40 14.16
CA VAL A 127 -23.67 -22.80 12.99
C VAL A 127 -24.04 -21.32 12.83
N GLU A 128 -25.26 -20.95 13.18
CA GLU A 128 -25.74 -19.56 13.14
C GLU A 128 -24.89 -18.60 14.01
N PRO A 129 -24.67 -18.87 15.32
CA PRO A 129 -23.83 -18.00 16.14
C PRO A 129 -22.35 -18.03 15.71
N ALA A 130 -21.86 -19.14 15.16
CA ALA A 130 -20.50 -19.22 14.61
C ALA A 130 -20.34 -18.29 13.38
N ALA A 131 -21.30 -18.35 12.44
CA ALA A 131 -21.31 -17.50 11.25
C ALA A 131 -21.34 -16.01 11.59
N LEU A 132 -22.16 -15.63 12.57
CA LEU A 132 -22.22 -14.25 13.06
C LEU A 132 -20.90 -13.81 13.71
N PHE A 133 -20.28 -14.70 14.48
CA PHE A 133 -18.98 -14.40 15.10
C PHE A 133 -17.89 -14.21 14.04
N THR A 134 -17.79 -15.11 13.06
CA THR A 134 -16.85 -15.00 11.93
C THR A 134 -17.06 -13.71 11.15
N LEU A 135 -18.32 -13.35 10.85
CA LEU A 135 -18.66 -12.11 10.15
C LEU A 135 -18.18 -10.88 10.95
N LEU A 136 -18.43 -10.86 12.26
CA LEU A 136 -18.03 -9.76 13.15
C LEU A 136 -16.50 -9.63 13.22
N VAL A 137 -15.78 -10.75 13.32
CA VAL A 137 -14.32 -10.77 13.30
C VAL A 137 -13.81 -10.23 11.96
N GLY A 138 -14.35 -10.71 10.84
CA GLY A 138 -14.00 -10.22 9.51
C GLY A 138 -14.20 -8.71 9.36
N ALA A 139 -15.32 -8.19 9.88
CA ALA A 139 -15.64 -6.75 9.90
C ALA A 139 -14.66 -5.94 10.76
N LEU A 140 -14.27 -6.44 11.93
CA LEU A 140 -13.29 -5.78 12.80
C LEU A 140 -11.91 -5.72 12.15
N VAL A 141 -11.47 -6.83 11.53
CA VAL A 141 -10.21 -6.85 10.77
C VAL A 141 -10.28 -5.83 9.63
N PHE A 142 -11.40 -5.74 8.90
CA PHE A 142 -11.56 -4.74 7.85
C PHE A 142 -11.47 -3.30 8.38
N LEU A 143 -12.13 -3.03 9.50
CA LEU A 143 -12.11 -1.71 10.13
C LEU A 143 -10.70 -1.31 10.58
N THR A 144 -9.93 -2.24 11.13
CA THR A 144 -8.53 -1.97 11.49
C THR A 144 -7.67 -1.68 10.26
N CYS A 145 -7.89 -2.37 9.13
CA CYS A 145 -7.23 -2.10 7.85
C CYS A 145 -7.52 -0.67 7.34
N ILE A 146 -8.79 -0.25 7.41
CA ILE A 146 -9.19 1.13 7.05
C ILE A 146 -8.50 2.14 7.97
N MET A 147 -8.47 1.90 9.28
CA MET A 147 -7.86 2.83 10.24
C MET A 147 -6.35 2.99 9.99
N ILE A 148 -5.63 1.88 9.74
CA ILE A 148 -4.20 1.93 9.40
C ILE A 148 -3.99 2.76 8.12
N THR A 149 -4.80 2.52 7.10
CA THR A 149 -4.73 3.25 5.83
C THR A 149 -5.08 4.73 6.00
N ALA A 150 -6.06 5.06 6.84
CA ALA A 150 -6.44 6.43 7.16
C ALA A 150 -5.33 7.18 7.90
N VAL A 151 -4.66 6.53 8.85
CA VAL A 151 -3.50 7.10 9.56
C VAL A 151 -2.33 7.33 8.60
N GLU A 152 -2.03 6.39 7.70
CA GLU A 152 -1.05 6.61 6.62
C GLU A 152 -1.44 7.81 5.74
N PHE A 153 -2.73 7.94 5.42
CA PHE A 153 -3.22 9.04 4.60
C PHE A 153 -3.07 10.38 5.32
N ALA A 154 -3.41 10.45 6.60
CA ALA A 154 -3.30 11.66 7.40
C ALA A 154 -1.84 12.10 7.62
N THR A 155 -0.90 11.17 7.62
CA THR A 155 0.53 11.45 7.76
C THR A 155 1.22 11.81 6.44
N SER A 156 0.64 11.44 5.29
CA SER A 156 1.24 11.66 3.96
C SER A 156 1.41 13.14 3.52
N PRO A 157 0.51 14.10 3.82
CA PRO A 157 0.66 15.48 3.37
C PRO A 157 1.89 16.16 3.95
N LYS A 158 2.28 15.79 5.18
CA LYS A 158 3.41 16.41 5.89
C LYS A 158 4.74 16.18 5.18
N ALA A 159 4.91 15.03 4.52
CA ALA A 159 6.12 14.72 3.75
C ALA A 159 6.24 15.56 2.47
N VAL A 160 5.12 15.76 1.74
CA VAL A 160 5.12 16.54 0.49
C VAL A 160 5.35 18.03 0.75
N THR A 161 4.77 18.59 1.81
CA THR A 161 5.07 19.98 2.21
C THR A 161 6.52 20.16 2.66
N PHE A 162 7.18 19.12 3.16
CA PHE A 162 8.59 19.18 3.53
C PHE A 162 9.49 19.14 2.29
N GLU A 163 9.24 18.23 1.33
CA GLU A 163 9.94 18.17 0.03
C GLU A 163 9.83 19.49 -0.75
N ILE A 164 8.63 20.06 -0.85
CA ILE A 164 8.42 21.33 -1.59
C ILE A 164 9.13 22.49 -0.89
N LYS A 165 9.12 22.52 0.45
CA LYS A 165 9.78 23.59 1.20
C LYS A 165 11.30 23.49 1.11
N ASN A 166 11.86 22.28 1.17
CA ASN A 166 13.30 22.06 1.05
C ASN A 166 13.80 22.33 -0.38
N GLY A 167 13.04 21.94 -1.41
CA GLY A 167 13.34 22.26 -2.80
C GLY A 167 13.28 23.76 -3.12
N LEU A 168 12.42 24.52 -2.42
CA LEU A 168 12.37 25.98 -2.52
C LEU A 168 13.54 26.67 -1.80
N GLU A 169 14.06 26.08 -0.72
CA GLU A 169 15.22 26.61 0.01
C GLU A 169 16.55 26.34 -0.72
N LEU A 170 16.68 25.23 -1.46
CA LEU A 170 17.84 24.93 -2.32
C LEU A 170 17.85 25.70 -3.66
N SER A 171 16.71 26.28 -4.06
CA SER A 171 16.59 27.12 -5.27
C SER A 171 16.98 28.58 -5.04
N ARG A 172 17.40 28.96 -3.82
CA ARG A 172 17.74 30.33 -3.43
C ARG A 172 19.22 30.47 -3.10
#